data_AF-A0A945FUI2-F1
#
_entry.id   AF-A0A945FUI2-F1
#
_cell.length_a   1.000
_cell.length_b   1.000
_cell.length_c   1.000
_cell.angle_alpha   90.00
_cell.angle_beta   90.00
_cell.angle_gamma   90.00
#
_symmetry.space_group_name_H-M   'P 1'
#
loop_
_entity.id
_entity.type
_entity.pdbx_description
1 polymer ?
#
loop_
_entity_poly.entity_id
_entity_poly.type
_entity_poly.pdbx_seq_one_letter_code
_entity_poly.pdbx_strand_id
1 'polypeptide(L)'
;MFLIDKPYVSEFFKKTVKDFNIPIVDTESAKKFTLYEGTSLVNEDTAIKQYKNNPNTSIYTISENSIGWISQHLSHNDLPDKIDLFKDKFKF
;
A
#
# COMPACT_ATOMS: atom_id res chain seq x y z
N MET A 1 -3.54 2.81 6.12
CA MET A 1 -2.13 2.98 5.73
C MET A 1 -2.02 2.95 4.21
N PHE A 2 -0.97 3.55 3.62
CA PHE A 2 -0.77 3.56 2.18
C PHE A 2 0.42 2.70 1.74
N LEU A 3 0.23 1.95 0.66
CA LEU A 3 1.30 1.40 -0.17
C LEU A 3 1.58 2.39 -1.30
N ILE A 4 2.85 2.70 -1.49
CA ILE A 4 3.32 3.51 -2.62
C ILE A 4 4.21 2.66 -3.50
N ASP A 5 4.05 2.82 -4.81
CA ASP A 5 4.81 2.07 -5.79
C ASP A 5 4.99 2.91 -7.07
N LYS A 6 5.86 2.43 -7.96
CA LYS A 6 6.12 2.95 -9.30
C LYS A 6 4.82 3.14 -10.10
N PRO A 7 4.86 3.89 -11.21
CA PRO A 7 6.01 4.68 -11.69
C PRO A 7 6.12 6.07 -11.04
N TYR A 8 5.07 6.53 -10.36
CA TYR A 8 4.98 7.93 -9.94
C TYR A 8 4.17 8.08 -8.65
N VAL A 9 4.66 8.96 -7.77
CA VAL A 9 3.98 9.43 -6.57
C VAL A 9 3.95 10.94 -6.62
N SER A 10 2.76 11.55 -6.63
CA SER A 10 2.64 12.99 -6.81
C SER A 10 3.16 13.78 -5.61
N GLU A 11 3.70 14.98 -5.87
CA GLU A 11 4.14 15.89 -4.79
C GLU A 11 2.97 16.28 -3.89
N PHE A 12 1.77 16.43 -4.46
CA PHE A 12 0.55 16.64 -3.69
C PHE A 12 0.28 15.49 -2.70
N PHE A 13 0.41 14.24 -3.16
CA PHE A 13 0.23 13.08 -2.28
C PHE A 13 1.30 13.04 -1.17
N LYS A 14 2.57 13.23 -1.53
CA LYS A 14 3.68 13.26 -0.56
C LYS A 14 3.49 14.33 0.51
N LYS A 15 3.03 15.53 0.11
CA LYS A 15 2.72 16.61 1.05
C LYS A 15 1.53 16.24 1.93
N THR A 16 0.48 15.65 1.35
CA THR A 16 -0.73 15.24 2.08
C THR A 16 -0.44 14.19 3.15
N VAL A 17 0.30 13.12 2.81
CA VAL A 17 0.63 12.08 3.79
C VAL A 17 1.48 12.60 4.95
N LYS A 18 2.35 13.57 4.67
CA LYS A 18 3.14 14.27 5.70
C LYS A 18 2.26 15.16 6.57
N ASP A 19 1.49 16.07 5.97
CA ASP A 19 0.70 17.08 6.69
C ASP A 19 -0.37 16.45 7.58
N PHE A 20 -0.94 15.32 7.16
CA PHE A 20 -1.98 14.59 7.90
C PHE A 20 -1.44 13.39 8.69
N ASN A 21 -0.12 13.21 8.75
CA ASN A 21 0.54 12.10 9.44
C ASN A 21 -0.03 10.72 9.05
N ILE A 22 -0.30 10.53 7.75
CA ILE A 22 -0.86 9.30 7.21
C ILE A 22 0.28 8.28 7.03
N PRO A 23 0.20 7.09 7.65
CA PRO A 23 1.28 6.14 7.61
C PRO A 23 1.46 5.49 6.23
N ILE A 24 2.70 5.54 5.73
CA ILE A 24 3.18 4.79 4.56
C ILE A 24 3.91 3.54 5.02
N VAL A 25 3.66 2.41 4.36
CA VAL A 25 4.41 1.18 4.60
C VAL A 25 5.78 1.29 3.92
N ASP A 26 6.84 1.06 4.68
CA ASP A 26 8.24 1.18 4.25
C ASP A 26 8.71 -0.04 3.44
N THR A 27 8.07 -0.25 2.29
CA THR A 27 8.42 -1.33 1.35
C THR A 27 9.69 -0.98 0.57
N GLU A 28 10.31 -1.98 -0.05
CA GLU A 28 11.43 -1.77 -0.99
C GLU A 28 11.10 -0.85 -2.18
N SER A 29 9.82 -0.70 -2.53
CA SER A 29 9.40 0.29 -3.52
C SER A 29 9.30 1.68 -2.91
N ALA A 30 8.74 1.81 -1.70
CA ALA A 30 8.62 3.08 -0.99
C ALA A 30 9.96 3.78 -0.78
N LYS A 31 11.00 3.01 -0.42
CA LYS A 31 12.38 3.51 -0.22
C LYS A 31 13.00 4.17 -1.46
N LYS A 32 12.47 3.91 -2.66
CA LYS A 32 12.97 4.49 -3.92
C LYS A 32 12.42 5.90 -4.17
N PHE A 33 11.45 6.35 -3.37
CA PHE A 33 10.87 7.68 -3.48
C PHE A 33 11.44 8.60 -2.41
N THR A 34 11.82 9.81 -2.81
CA THR A 34 12.09 10.89 -1.86
C THR A 34 10.78 11.36 -1.26
N LEU A 35 10.54 11.02 0.01
CA LEU A 35 9.44 11.51 0.84
C LEU A 35 9.90 12.72 1.66
N TYR A 36 8.97 13.56 2.09
CA TYR A 36 9.30 14.70 2.95
C TYR A 36 9.76 14.22 4.33
N GLU A 37 10.71 14.95 4.92
CA GLU A 37 11.11 14.72 6.31
C GLU A 37 9.89 14.81 7.25
N GLY A 38 9.84 13.91 8.23
CA GLY A 38 8.71 13.78 9.16
C GLY A 38 7.52 12.98 8.60
N THR A 39 7.60 12.41 7.40
CA THR A 39 6.58 11.46 6.91
C THR A 39 6.54 10.22 7.81
N SER A 40 5.33 9.84 8.26
CA SER A 40 5.15 8.63 9.07
C SER A 40 5.41 7.37 8.25
N LEU A 41 6.44 6.62 8.63
CA LEU A 41 6.78 5.32 8.05
C LEU A 41 6.43 4.19 9.02
N VAL A 42 5.85 3.13 8.49
CA VAL A 42 5.56 1.89 9.21
C VAL A 42 6.37 0.78 8.59
N ASN A 43 7.16 0.07 9.41
CA ASN A 43 7.92 -1.08 8.95
C ASN A 43 6.98 -2.16 8.35
N GLU A 44 7.44 -2.79 7.27
CA GLU A 44 6.69 -3.79 6.53
C GLU A 44 6.15 -4.94 7.40
N ASP A 45 6.99 -5.53 8.27
CA ASP A 45 6.58 -6.60 9.18
C ASP A 45 5.52 -6.13 10.18
N THR A 46 5.61 -4.87 10.60
CA THR A 46 4.64 -4.26 11.52
C THR A 46 3.29 -4.06 10.83
N ALA A 47 3.31 -3.58 9.57
CA ALA A 47 2.10 -3.43 8.77
C ALA A 47 1.41 -4.78 8.53
N ILE A 48 2.18 -5.82 8.19
CA ILE A 48 1.66 -7.18 7.99
C ILE A 48 1.03 -7.72 9.29
N LYS A 49 1.70 -7.56 10.44
CA LYS A 49 1.16 -7.97 11.74
C LYS A 49 -0.11 -7.21 12.11
N GLN A 50 -0.16 -5.90 11.88
CA GLN A 50 -1.35 -5.09 12.14
C GLN A 50 -2.54 -5.56 11.31
N TYR A 51 -2.32 -5.85 10.02
CA TYR A 51 -3.37 -6.35 9.15
C TYR A 51 -3.85 -7.75 9.55
N LYS A 52 -2.93 -8.67 9.86
CA LYS A 52 -3.28 -10.03 10.33
C LYS A 52 -4.09 -10.02 11.62
N ASN A 53 -3.72 -9.15 12.57
CA ASN A 53 -4.39 -9.06 13.86
C ASN A 53 -5.74 -8.32 13.79
N ASN A 54 -5.92 -7.45 12.79
CA ASN A 54 -7.15 -6.73 12.57
C ASN A 54 -7.48 -6.66 11.07
N PRO A 55 -8.25 -7.65 10.54
CA PRO A 55 -8.61 -7.73 9.13
C PRO A 55 -9.42 -6.52 8.62
N ASN A 56 -10.02 -5.72 9.51
CA ASN A 56 -10.74 -4.50 9.14
C ASN A 56 -9.80 -3.30 8.89
N THR A 57 -8.50 -3.46 9.12
CA THR A 57 -7.50 -2.42 8.85
C THR A 57 -7.46 -2.11 7.35
N SER A 58 -7.83 -0.90 6.96
CA SER A 58 -7.77 -0.50 5.56
C SER A 58 -6.34 -0.21 5.09
N ILE A 59 -5.98 -0.83 3.98
CA ILE A 59 -4.78 -0.55 3.20
C ILE A 59 -5.20 0.09 1.89
N TYR A 60 -4.62 1.26 1.60
CA TYR A 60 -4.85 2.01 0.39
C TYR A 60 -3.63 1.93 -0.52
N THR A 61 -3.83 2.07 -1.82
CA THR A 61 -2.76 2.17 -2.79
C THR A 61 -3.06 3.30 -3.76
N ILE A 62 -2.00 3.95 -4.25
CA ILE A 62 -2.08 5.00 -5.27
C ILE A 62 -1.90 4.45 -6.69
N SER A 63 -1.51 3.18 -6.82
CA SER A 63 -1.34 2.50 -8.10
C SER A 63 -1.62 1.00 -7.97
N GLU A 64 -1.86 0.35 -9.10
CA GLU A 64 -2.05 -1.10 -9.17
C GLU A 64 -0.74 -1.89 -8.96
N ASN A 65 0.42 -1.24 -9.02
CA ASN A 65 1.70 -1.95 -8.91
C ASN A 65 1.91 -2.57 -7.52
N SER A 66 1.27 -2.01 -6.49
CA SER A 66 1.25 -2.56 -5.14
C SER A 66 0.44 -3.86 -5.00
N ILE A 67 -0.30 -4.30 -6.04
CA ILE A 67 -1.10 -5.54 -6.00
C ILE A 67 -0.22 -6.74 -5.71
N GLY A 68 0.98 -6.83 -6.32
CA GLY A 68 1.88 -7.97 -6.09
C GLY A 68 2.26 -8.11 -4.62
N TRP A 69 2.52 -6.99 -3.94
CA TRP A 69 2.78 -6.95 -2.51
C TRP A 69 1.56 -7.41 -1.70
N ILE A 70 0.37 -6.90 -2.04
CA ILE A 70 -0.89 -7.29 -1.40
C ILE A 70 -1.11 -8.79 -1.51
N SER A 71 -1.00 -9.36 -2.72
CA SER A 71 -1.19 -10.78 -2.95
C SER A 71 -0.16 -11.64 -2.21
N GLN A 72 1.09 -11.21 -2.13
CA GLN A 72 2.14 -11.96 -1.43
C GLN A 72 1.92 -11.98 0.09
N HIS A 73 1.56 -10.84 0.69
CA HIS A 73 1.58 -10.68 2.15
C HIS A 73 0.20 -10.80 2.80
N LEU A 74 -0.88 -10.58 2.03
CA LEU A 74 -2.27 -10.58 2.51
C LEU A 74 -3.11 -11.72 1.93
N SER A 75 -2.49 -12.76 1.34
CA SER A 75 -3.13 -13.94 0.73
C SER A 75 -4.08 -14.76 1.61
N HIS A 76 -4.20 -14.44 2.90
CA HIS A 76 -5.07 -15.18 3.83
C HIS A 76 -6.55 -14.76 3.74
N ASN A 77 -6.93 -13.91 2.79
CA ASN A 77 -8.31 -13.47 2.58
C ASN A 77 -8.68 -13.48 1.09
N ASP A 78 -9.96 -13.26 0.78
CA ASP A 78 -10.49 -13.22 -0.59
C ASP A 78 -10.03 -11.98 -1.40
N LEU A 79 -9.14 -11.14 -0.87
CA LEU A 79 -8.73 -9.89 -1.53
C LEU A 79 -7.96 -10.13 -2.84
N PRO A 80 -6.98 -11.06 -2.91
CA PRO A 80 -6.30 -11.37 -4.17
C PRO A 80 -7.26 -11.88 -5.24
N ASP A 81 -8.19 -12.79 -4.88
CA ASP A 81 -9.17 -13.34 -5.82
C ASP A 81 -10.10 -12.25 -6.39
N LYS A 82 -10.50 -11.29 -5.54
CA LYS A 82 -11.27 -10.12 -5.98
C LYS A 82 -10.45 -9.24 -6.91
N ILE A 83 -9.18 -8.98 -6.59
CA ILE A 83 -8.30 -8.20 -7.45
C ILE A 83 -8.15 -8.88 -8.81
N ASP A 84 -7.92 -10.19 -8.86
CA ASP A 84 -7.78 -10.96 -10.11
C ASP A 84 -9.03 -10.89 -10.98
N LEU A 85 -10.23 -10.93 -10.38
CA LEU A 85 -11.49 -10.74 -11.10
C LEU A 85 -11.58 -9.36 -11.77
N PHE A 86 -11.28 -8.28 -11.04
CA PHE A 86 -11.35 -6.91 -11.59
C PHE A 86 -10.21 -6.59 -12.57
N LYS A 87 -9.09 -7.29 -12.48
CA LYS A 87 -7.96 -7.14 -13.41
C LYS A 87 -8.21 -7.83 -14.75
N ASP A 88 -9.13 -8.80 -14.79
CA ASP A 88 -9.54 -9.50 -15.99
C ASP A 88 -10.76 -8.84 -16.65
N LYS A 89 -10.52 -7.93 -17.60
CA LYS A 89 -11.56 -7.20 -18.35
C LYS A 89 -12.47 -8.08 -19.21
N PHE A 90 -12.12 -9.35 -19.41
CA PHE A 90 -13.01 -10.29 -20.08
C PHE A 90 -14.03 -10.88 -19.10
N LYS A 91 -13.66 -10.98 -17.82
CA LYS A 91 -14.54 -11.46 -16.74
C LYS A 91 -15.35 -10.34 -16.08
N PHE A 92 -14.90 -9.08 -16.15
CA PHE A 92 -15.56 -7.91 -15.57
C PHE A 92 -15.61 -6.71 -16.53
#